data_AF-A0AAV7JU92-F1
#
_entry.id   AF-A0AAV7JU92-F1
#
_cell.length_a   1.000
_cell.length_b   1.000
_cell.length_c   1.000
_cell.angle_alpha   90.00
_cell.angle_beta   90.00
_cell.angle_gamma   90.00
#
_symmetry.space_group_name_H-M   'P 1'
#
loop_
_entity.id
_entity.type
_entity.pdbx_description
1 polymer ?
#
loop_
_entity_poly.entity_id
_entity_poly.type
_entity_poly.pdbx_seq_one_letter_code
_entity_poly.pdbx_strand_id
1 'polypeptide(L)'
;MTTNSNNSIKVIRNHSFHLHFFKLPTLCSLCSRYIFGIGKQGYKCQHCKYSVHQSCVENVSCNCFLEADAPSTNIHSFFPTSRKISFCEHCGQIMFHLFNKGYVCLHEKCQLRVHSDCRLLAFRESSEGFDFRYGFLVLNILSISTGSSRMVQIDVKEAHNLIPSKKNGSSDPFCEIVLRSGSQVHETFKSEVCENTLNPVFDDVIIWTIPEESKLTLEVSLYSKLKRKVNRFLGGFSLTLEDIVQYSTAKDIQFVLFKRKLAKYLHHVSPVTPVRQVHEQNDRILSIEDFSVISIIGKGGFGTVVLAELKVSPENAFAVKVINKKQIISEDLTESLLIEHRVALLPNKPSFLAGMLASFQDTEYLYMVFDFYGGGDLLFHINNERVFPEHRTRFYIAEISIALFFLHSCGIAYRDIKLENILLDNEGHIKLIDFGLCAEGIVNGQTQTDTSVGTFEYLAPEVLARLPNDCGADLWSLGVLAYEMMLGRYPYVSDTDVGLLNEIKETKVRLPFTLSEPVKQFLSRLLKEDPTERLGYDHEKGCEEFRSCSFFSEIDWIKLEKREVKPPFVPRLRDIKSTRYFEPRNDIFEVSKDVSETSLDLSKEFTYSSTDILALL
;
A
#
# COMPACT_ATOMS: atom_id res chain seq x y z
N MET A 1 23.61 -59.63 -14.41
CA MET A 1 23.16 -58.72 -15.48
C MET A 1 21.65 -58.81 -15.59
N THR A 2 20.96 -57.76 -15.17
CA THR A 2 19.55 -57.44 -15.48
C THR A 2 19.38 -55.97 -15.09
N THR A 3 20.01 -55.08 -15.87
CA THR A 3 19.32 -54.14 -16.78
C THR A 3 18.80 -52.90 -16.07
N ASN A 4 19.69 -51.90 -16.05
CA ASN A 4 19.41 -50.47 -16.05
C ASN A 4 18.02 -50.15 -16.61
N SER A 5 17.08 -49.77 -15.74
CA SER A 5 15.85 -49.11 -16.14
C SER A 5 16.04 -47.60 -15.98
N ASN A 6 16.64 -47.02 -17.02
CA ASN A 6 16.63 -45.60 -17.40
C ASN A 6 15.96 -44.64 -16.40
N ASN A 7 16.77 -44.06 -15.49
CA ASN A 7 16.50 -42.71 -15.02
C ASN A 7 16.77 -41.78 -16.21
N SER A 8 15.83 -41.66 -17.14
CA SER A 8 15.93 -40.69 -18.23
C SER A 8 15.92 -39.29 -17.63
N ILE A 9 17.08 -38.65 -17.66
CA ILE A 9 17.20 -37.22 -17.36
C ILE A 9 16.43 -36.50 -18.47
N LYS A 10 15.44 -35.70 -18.08
CA LYS A 10 14.63 -34.91 -19.00
C LYS A 10 15.15 -33.48 -18.97
N VAL A 11 15.76 -33.04 -20.08
CA VAL A 11 16.30 -31.68 -20.19
C VAL A 11 15.25 -30.75 -20.79
N ILE A 12 14.78 -29.77 -20.02
CA ILE A 12 13.80 -28.77 -20.46
C ILE A 12 14.30 -27.40 -20.01
N ARG A 13 14.47 -26.45 -20.95
CA ARG A 13 14.96 -25.09 -20.66
C ARG A 13 16.24 -25.12 -19.78
N ASN A 14 17.22 -25.94 -20.18
CA ASN A 14 18.48 -26.20 -19.45
C ASN A 14 18.34 -26.89 -18.07
N HIS A 15 17.14 -27.23 -17.61
CA HIS A 15 16.96 -28.00 -16.39
C HIS A 15 17.12 -29.49 -16.67
N SER A 16 18.11 -30.14 -16.04
CA SER A 16 18.23 -31.61 -16.01
C SER A 16 17.28 -32.20 -14.96
N PHE A 17 16.05 -32.51 -15.36
CA PHE A 17 15.03 -33.07 -14.47
C PHE A 17 15.19 -34.58 -14.30
N HIS A 18 15.17 -35.06 -13.05
CA HIS A 18 15.07 -36.48 -12.73
C HIS A 18 13.78 -36.76 -11.97
N LEU A 19 13.24 -37.95 -12.17
CA LEU A 19 12.04 -38.39 -11.47
C LEU A 19 12.35 -38.56 -9.97
N HIS A 20 11.63 -37.84 -9.10
CA HIS A 20 11.95 -37.69 -7.70
C HIS A 20 10.78 -38.11 -6.78
N PHE A 21 11.13 -38.72 -5.64
CA PHE A 21 10.17 -39.10 -4.61
C PHE A 21 10.17 -38.07 -3.46
N PHE A 22 9.09 -37.31 -3.34
CA PHE A 22 8.95 -36.25 -2.33
C PHE A 22 8.35 -36.84 -1.04
N LYS A 23 9.19 -37.02 -0.02
CA LYS A 23 8.80 -37.58 1.30
C LYS A 23 8.06 -36.59 2.19
N LEU A 24 8.11 -35.30 1.87
CA LEU A 24 7.50 -34.20 2.62
C LEU A 24 6.55 -33.41 1.70
N PRO A 25 5.50 -32.75 2.24
CA PRO A 25 4.61 -31.90 1.46
C PRO A 25 5.43 -30.87 0.65
N THR A 26 5.31 -30.94 -0.69
CA THR A 26 6.07 -30.09 -1.62
C THR A 26 5.08 -29.51 -2.64
N LEU A 27 5.12 -28.19 -2.87
CA LEU A 27 4.31 -27.54 -3.89
C LEU A 27 4.99 -27.64 -5.26
N CYS A 28 4.19 -27.81 -6.31
CA CYS A 28 4.70 -27.67 -7.68
C CYS A 28 4.99 -26.20 -7.98
N SER A 29 6.22 -25.90 -8.35
CA SER A 29 6.72 -24.53 -8.59
C SER A 29 6.06 -23.85 -9.81
N LEU A 30 5.31 -24.62 -10.62
CA LEU A 30 4.54 -24.09 -11.76
C LEU A 30 3.07 -23.81 -11.43
N CYS A 31 2.39 -24.71 -10.70
CA CYS A 31 0.94 -24.64 -10.50
C CYS A 31 0.51 -24.46 -9.03
N SER A 32 1.48 -24.40 -8.12
CA SER A 32 1.33 -24.21 -6.67
C SER A 32 0.37 -25.19 -5.98
N ARG A 33 0.19 -26.40 -6.54
CA ARG A 33 -0.55 -27.50 -5.91
C ARG A 33 0.41 -28.53 -5.33
N TYR A 34 -0.01 -29.22 -4.27
CA TYR A 34 0.78 -30.29 -3.66
C TYR A 34 1.12 -31.39 -4.66
N ILE A 35 2.38 -31.81 -4.63
CA ILE A 35 2.85 -33.04 -5.25
C ILE A 35 2.50 -34.18 -4.26
N PHE A 36 1.46 -34.96 -4.57
CA PHE A 36 0.91 -36.03 -3.71
C PHE A 36 0.65 -37.33 -4.52
N GLY A 37 0.79 -38.51 -3.90
CA GLY A 37 0.56 -39.83 -4.53
C GLY A 37 1.31 -41.01 -3.86
N ILE A 38 1.46 -42.14 -4.56
CA ILE A 38 2.33 -43.28 -4.21
C ILE A 38 3.30 -43.51 -5.39
N GLY A 39 4.61 -43.69 -5.16
CA GLY A 39 5.63 -43.78 -6.23
C GLY A 39 6.24 -42.43 -6.64
N LYS A 40 7.17 -42.37 -7.61
CA LYS A 40 7.94 -41.16 -8.01
C LYS A 40 7.04 -40.01 -8.55
N GLN A 41 6.50 -39.13 -7.69
CA GLN A 41 5.33 -38.25 -7.98
C GLN A 41 5.60 -36.98 -8.81
N GLY A 42 6.87 -36.63 -9.05
CA GLY A 42 7.22 -35.40 -9.74
C GLY A 42 8.65 -35.42 -10.25
N TYR A 43 9.03 -34.38 -10.97
CA TYR A 43 10.40 -34.14 -11.39
C TYR A 43 11.07 -33.11 -10.48
N LYS A 44 12.36 -33.33 -10.22
CA LYS A 44 13.22 -32.35 -9.54
C LYS A 44 14.44 -32.06 -10.43
N CYS A 45 14.76 -30.80 -10.63
CA CYS A 45 15.99 -30.46 -11.36
C CYS A 45 17.21 -30.88 -10.52
N GLN A 46 18.17 -31.56 -11.15
CA GLN A 46 19.41 -31.98 -10.49
C GLN A 46 20.27 -30.79 -10.05
N HIS A 47 20.26 -29.70 -10.83
CA HIS A 47 21.06 -28.51 -10.58
C HIS A 47 20.35 -27.56 -9.59
N CYS A 48 19.28 -26.90 -10.01
CA CYS A 48 18.63 -25.84 -9.23
C CYS A 48 17.56 -26.34 -8.25
N LYS A 49 17.25 -27.64 -8.21
CA LYS A 49 16.25 -28.23 -7.31
C LYS A 49 14.80 -27.78 -7.56
N TYR A 50 14.51 -27.09 -8.67
CA TYR A 50 13.16 -26.77 -9.14
C TYR A 50 12.27 -28.02 -9.17
N SER A 51 11.12 -27.98 -8.49
CA SER A 51 10.24 -29.16 -8.29
C SER A 51 8.89 -28.96 -8.96
N VAL A 52 8.48 -29.92 -9.80
CA VAL A 52 7.23 -29.84 -10.57
C VAL A 52 6.54 -31.20 -10.66
N HIS A 53 5.22 -31.22 -10.85
CA HIS A 53 4.51 -32.46 -11.19
C HIS A 53 5.04 -33.05 -12.50
N GLN A 54 4.92 -34.37 -12.67
CA GLN A 54 5.21 -35.01 -13.95
C GLN A 54 4.42 -34.40 -15.12
N SER A 55 3.18 -33.99 -14.87
CA SER A 55 2.31 -33.33 -15.84
C SER A 55 2.65 -31.85 -16.11
N CYS A 56 3.46 -31.23 -15.25
CA CYS A 56 3.84 -29.82 -15.35
C CYS A 56 5.24 -29.62 -15.96
N VAL A 57 6.06 -30.68 -16.03
CA VAL A 57 7.48 -30.57 -16.39
C VAL A 57 7.68 -29.98 -17.80
N GLU A 58 6.89 -30.40 -18.79
CA GLU A 58 7.01 -29.91 -20.18
C GLU A 58 6.69 -28.42 -20.33
N ASN A 59 6.07 -27.82 -19.31
CA ASN A 59 5.52 -26.47 -19.37
C ASN A 59 6.35 -25.50 -18.52
N VAL A 60 7.53 -25.92 -18.07
CA VAL A 60 8.50 -25.07 -17.40
C VAL A 60 9.00 -24.04 -18.42
N SER A 61 8.70 -22.76 -18.17
CA SER A 61 9.02 -21.64 -19.06
C SER A 61 10.34 -20.94 -18.71
N CYS A 62 10.80 -21.06 -17.46
CA CYS A 62 12.07 -20.49 -17.01
C CYS A 62 13.27 -21.37 -17.41
N ASN A 63 14.42 -20.74 -17.64
CA ASN A 63 15.68 -21.44 -17.87
C ASN A 63 16.34 -21.88 -16.55
N CYS A 64 17.12 -22.95 -16.58
CA CYS A 64 18.01 -23.33 -15.50
C CYS A 64 19.31 -22.53 -15.59
N PHE A 65 19.62 -21.75 -14.56
CA PHE A 65 20.70 -20.77 -14.59
C PHE A 65 22.04 -21.26 -14.02
N LEU A 66 22.29 -22.57 -13.98
CA LEU A 66 23.53 -23.14 -13.43
C LEU A 66 24.56 -23.61 -14.48
N GLU A 67 24.28 -23.46 -15.79
CA GLU A 67 25.20 -23.96 -16.84
C GLU A 67 25.53 -23.00 -18.00
N ALA A 68 25.06 -21.75 -18.03
CA ALA A 68 25.45 -20.82 -19.11
C ALA A 68 25.54 -19.37 -18.63
N ASP A 69 26.61 -18.69 -19.05
CA ASP A 69 26.95 -17.28 -18.82
C ASP A 69 25.71 -16.35 -18.81
N ALA A 70 25.16 -16.10 -17.62
CA ALA A 70 23.98 -15.27 -17.45
C ALA A 70 24.35 -13.80 -17.19
N PRO A 71 23.58 -12.82 -17.71
CA PRO A 71 23.84 -11.39 -17.53
C PRO A 71 23.84 -11.00 -16.04
N SER A 72 24.74 -10.08 -15.71
CA SER A 72 25.19 -9.68 -14.37
C SER A 72 24.19 -8.86 -13.52
N THR A 73 22.88 -9.00 -13.72
CA THR A 73 21.89 -8.21 -12.95
C THR A 73 20.78 -9.12 -12.42
N ASN A 74 20.91 -9.53 -11.16
CA ASN A 74 19.81 -10.12 -10.41
C ASN A 74 18.78 -9.01 -10.09
N ILE A 75 17.62 -9.07 -10.72
CA ILE A 75 16.54 -8.07 -10.58
C ILE A 75 15.67 -8.31 -9.33
N HIS A 76 16.09 -9.17 -8.40
CA HIS A 76 15.38 -9.44 -7.14
C HIS A 76 16.28 -9.11 -5.94
N SER A 77 15.83 -8.15 -5.11
CA SER A 77 16.49 -7.81 -3.85
C SER A 77 15.92 -8.68 -2.74
N PHE A 78 16.70 -9.61 -2.22
CA PHE A 78 16.21 -10.62 -1.27
C PHE A 78 16.70 -10.34 0.15
N PHE A 79 15.77 -10.29 1.11
CA PHE A 79 16.08 -10.05 2.52
C PHE A 79 15.84 -11.29 3.39
N PRO A 80 16.69 -11.58 4.39
CA PRO A 80 16.47 -12.69 5.32
C PRO A 80 15.17 -12.47 6.11
N THR A 81 14.23 -13.41 6.05
CA THR A 81 13.00 -13.36 6.83
C THR A 81 13.11 -14.27 8.06
N SER A 82 12.60 -13.82 9.20
CA SER A 82 12.52 -14.62 10.42
C SER A 82 11.07 -14.75 10.89
N ARG A 83 10.69 -15.98 11.30
CA ARG A 83 9.51 -16.33 12.13
C ARG A 83 8.21 -16.85 11.46
N LYS A 84 8.16 -17.24 10.17
CA LYS A 84 6.94 -17.86 9.58
C LYS A 84 7.21 -19.14 8.77
N ILE A 85 6.56 -20.26 9.13
CA ILE A 85 6.55 -21.49 8.31
C ILE A 85 5.93 -21.16 6.95
N SER A 86 6.71 -21.33 5.89
CA SER A 86 6.32 -21.00 4.51
C SER A 86 6.99 -21.95 3.51
N PHE A 87 6.54 -21.94 2.25
CA PHE A 87 7.13 -22.74 1.18
C PHE A 87 8.03 -21.86 0.31
N CYS A 88 9.15 -22.44 -0.16
CA CYS A 88 9.99 -21.81 -1.17
C CYS A 88 9.30 -21.88 -2.54
N GLU A 89 9.05 -20.74 -3.17
CA GLU A 89 8.38 -20.60 -4.47
C GLU A 89 9.27 -21.06 -5.64
N HIS A 90 10.58 -21.21 -5.41
CA HIS A 90 11.51 -21.75 -6.41
C HIS A 90 11.61 -23.29 -6.38
N CYS A 91 11.75 -23.91 -5.20
CA CYS A 91 11.95 -25.36 -5.10
C CYS A 91 10.73 -26.13 -4.56
N GLY A 92 9.71 -25.42 -4.11
CA GLY A 92 8.45 -25.96 -3.59
C GLY A 92 8.50 -26.54 -2.17
N GLN A 93 9.68 -26.59 -1.54
CA GLN A 93 9.87 -27.23 -0.23
C GLN A 93 9.62 -26.28 0.95
N ILE A 94 9.23 -26.84 2.09
CA ILE A 94 9.02 -26.11 3.35
C ILE A 94 10.33 -25.45 3.81
N MET A 95 10.23 -24.21 4.28
CA MET A 95 11.32 -23.47 4.92
C MET A 95 11.25 -23.69 6.44
N PHE A 96 12.05 -24.64 6.97
CA PHE A 96 12.17 -24.87 8.41
C PHE A 96 13.25 -23.97 9.03
N HIS A 97 12.86 -23.13 9.99
CA HIS A 97 13.68 -22.04 10.53
C HIS A 97 14.72 -22.42 11.59
N LEU A 98 14.90 -23.71 11.92
CA LEU A 98 15.89 -24.10 12.94
C LEU A 98 17.34 -24.06 12.41
N PHE A 99 17.55 -24.21 11.10
CA PHE A 99 18.92 -24.29 10.54
C PHE A 99 19.11 -23.61 9.16
N ASN A 100 18.03 -23.26 8.43
CA ASN A 100 18.15 -22.65 7.09
C ASN A 100 17.41 -21.29 7.02
N LYS A 101 18.16 -20.23 6.70
CA LYS A 101 17.66 -18.86 6.49
C LYS A 101 16.76 -18.83 5.24
N GLY A 102 15.50 -18.39 5.40
CA GLY A 102 14.60 -18.09 4.28
C GLY A 102 14.75 -16.63 3.86
N TYR A 103 14.45 -16.32 2.60
CA TYR A 103 14.56 -14.99 2.02
C TYR A 103 13.25 -14.61 1.34
N VAL A 104 12.91 -13.33 1.36
CA VAL A 104 11.77 -12.76 0.63
C VAL A 104 12.26 -11.65 -0.29
N CYS A 105 11.71 -11.57 -1.50
CA CYS A 105 11.97 -10.47 -2.42
C CYS A 105 11.28 -9.20 -1.90
N LEU A 106 12.05 -8.12 -1.83
CA LEU A 106 11.69 -6.81 -1.29
C LEU A 106 10.85 -5.95 -2.24
N HIS A 107 10.78 -6.29 -3.52
CA HIS A 107 9.85 -5.63 -4.43
C HIS A 107 8.43 -5.79 -3.89
N GLU A 108 7.79 -4.67 -3.58
CA GLU A 108 6.50 -4.51 -2.88
C GLU A 108 5.41 -5.48 -3.39
N LYS A 109 5.46 -5.82 -4.68
CA LYS A 109 4.44 -6.60 -5.39
C LYS A 109 4.93 -8.00 -5.83
N CYS A 110 6.20 -8.34 -5.61
CA CYS A 110 6.78 -9.64 -5.95
C CYS A 110 6.64 -10.66 -4.80
N GLN A 111 6.97 -10.26 -3.57
CA GLN A 111 6.83 -11.07 -2.33
C GLN A 111 7.39 -12.52 -2.44
N LEU A 112 8.34 -12.74 -3.36
CA LEU A 112 8.84 -14.07 -3.71
C LEU A 112 9.64 -14.66 -2.55
N ARG A 113 9.19 -15.80 -2.01
CA ARG A 113 9.82 -16.47 -0.87
C ARG A 113 10.69 -17.63 -1.32
N VAL A 114 11.95 -17.65 -0.91
CA VAL A 114 12.93 -18.65 -1.35
C VAL A 114 13.88 -19.07 -0.22
N HIS A 115 14.42 -20.28 -0.26
CA HIS A 115 15.56 -20.62 0.62
C HIS A 115 16.79 -19.78 0.27
N SER A 116 17.72 -19.65 1.22
CA SER A 116 19.06 -19.07 1.00
C SER A 116 19.70 -19.55 -0.30
N ASP A 117 19.73 -20.85 -0.52
CA ASP A 117 20.38 -21.46 -1.69
C ASP A 117 19.54 -21.34 -2.97
N CYS A 118 18.25 -21.02 -2.84
CA CYS A 118 17.33 -20.81 -3.95
C CYS A 118 17.32 -19.34 -4.43
N ARG A 119 17.91 -18.42 -3.67
CA ARG A 119 17.93 -16.97 -3.90
C ARG A 119 18.51 -16.57 -5.25
N LEU A 120 19.63 -17.20 -5.63
CA LEU A 120 20.32 -16.90 -6.89
C LEU A 120 19.67 -17.56 -8.11
N LEU A 121 18.64 -18.39 -7.89
CA LEU A 121 18.02 -19.23 -8.93
C LEU A 121 16.59 -18.76 -9.26
N ALA A 122 16.08 -17.78 -8.52
CA ALA A 122 14.71 -17.30 -8.59
C ALA A 122 14.62 -16.04 -9.47
N PHE A 123 14.70 -16.22 -10.79
CA PHE A 123 14.56 -15.15 -11.78
C PHE A 123 13.18 -15.23 -12.46
N ARG A 124 12.38 -14.16 -12.38
CA ARG A 124 11.24 -13.90 -13.26
C ARG A 124 11.29 -12.44 -13.71
N GLU A 125 11.30 -12.20 -15.02
CA GLU A 125 10.95 -10.93 -15.67
C GLU A 125 9.55 -10.51 -15.17
N SER A 126 9.19 -9.25 -14.83
CA SER A 126 9.50 -7.94 -15.41
C SER A 126 9.36 -6.82 -14.36
N SER A 127 9.90 -5.65 -14.71
CA SER A 127 9.72 -4.33 -14.10
C SER A 127 8.26 -3.88 -14.07
N GLU A 128 7.96 -3.01 -13.10
CA GLU A 128 6.71 -2.25 -12.88
C GLU A 128 5.61 -2.95 -12.08
N GLY A 129 5.38 -2.40 -10.88
CA GLY A 129 4.03 -2.11 -10.43
C GLY A 129 3.09 -3.31 -10.32
N PHE A 130 1.93 -3.28 -10.95
CA PHE A 130 0.70 -4.00 -10.58
C PHE A 130 0.83 -5.53 -10.40
N ASP A 131 -0.04 -6.17 -9.58
CA ASP A 131 -0.23 -7.64 -9.62
C ASP A 131 -0.88 -8.00 -10.97
N PHE A 132 -0.07 -7.99 -12.04
CA PHE A 132 -0.42 -8.31 -13.42
C PHE A 132 -0.67 -9.80 -13.62
N ARG A 133 -1.03 -10.54 -12.55
CA ARG A 133 -1.24 -11.99 -12.60
C ARG A 133 -2.17 -12.42 -13.71
N TYR A 134 -3.16 -11.59 -14.07
CA TYR A 134 -4.14 -11.87 -15.11
C TYR A 134 -3.92 -11.08 -16.41
N GLY A 135 -2.88 -10.23 -16.46
CA GLY A 135 -2.53 -9.39 -17.61
C GLY A 135 -3.23 -8.01 -17.63
N PHE A 136 -3.13 -7.33 -18.77
CA PHE A 136 -3.84 -6.09 -19.08
C PHE A 136 -4.45 -6.12 -20.49
N LEU A 137 -5.48 -5.32 -20.72
CA LEU A 137 -6.16 -5.15 -22.01
C LEU A 137 -6.12 -3.68 -22.43
N VAL A 138 -5.76 -3.42 -23.68
CA VAL A 138 -5.70 -2.10 -24.29
C VAL A 138 -6.98 -1.82 -25.07
N LEU A 139 -7.68 -0.74 -24.73
CA LEU A 139 -8.90 -0.30 -25.41
C LEU A 139 -8.81 1.19 -25.81
N ASN A 140 -9.47 1.54 -26.91
CA ASN A 140 -9.91 2.92 -27.16
C ASN A 140 -11.41 3.00 -26.98
N ILE A 141 -11.88 4.05 -26.32
CA ILE A 141 -13.31 4.30 -26.16
C ILE A 141 -13.56 5.70 -26.69
N LEU A 142 -14.52 5.84 -27.61
CA LEU A 142 -15.02 7.11 -28.10
C LEU A 142 -16.53 7.16 -27.87
N SER A 143 -16.98 8.19 -27.17
CA SER A 143 -18.39 8.42 -26.90
C SER A 143 -18.85 9.75 -27.49
N ILE A 144 -19.90 9.70 -28.31
CA ILE A 144 -20.51 10.85 -28.97
C ILE A 144 -21.99 10.91 -28.57
N SER A 145 -22.43 12.04 -28.02
CA SER A 145 -23.84 12.27 -27.70
C SER A 145 -24.55 12.93 -28.90
N THR A 146 -25.69 12.37 -29.31
CA THR A 146 -26.54 12.92 -30.38
C THR A 146 -28.00 12.94 -29.93
N GLY A 147 -28.47 14.06 -29.38
CA GLY A 147 -29.84 14.18 -28.88
C GLY A 147 -30.10 13.26 -27.68
N SER A 148 -31.09 12.37 -27.77
CA SER A 148 -31.47 11.44 -26.69
C SER A 148 -30.77 10.07 -26.74
N SER A 149 -29.74 9.92 -27.56
CA SER A 149 -28.95 8.69 -27.68
C SER A 149 -27.46 8.98 -27.68
N ARG A 150 -26.67 8.02 -27.19
CA ARG A 150 -25.21 8.09 -27.14
C ARG A 150 -24.64 7.00 -28.01
N MET A 151 -23.84 7.35 -29.00
CA MET A 151 -23.02 6.36 -29.69
C MET A 151 -21.73 6.13 -28.90
N VAL A 152 -21.36 4.87 -28.73
CA VAL A 152 -20.07 4.47 -28.15
C VAL A 152 -19.36 3.58 -29.14
N GLN A 153 -18.18 4.00 -29.56
CA GLN A 153 -17.23 3.21 -30.30
C GLN A 153 -16.18 2.65 -29.32
N ILE A 154 -15.90 1.35 -29.40
CA ILE A 154 -14.88 0.66 -28.61
C ILE A 154 -13.95 -0.05 -29.57
N ASP A 155 -12.67 0.34 -29.59
CA ASP A 155 -11.63 -0.38 -30.31
C ASP A 155 -10.93 -1.32 -29.33
N VAL A 156 -11.08 -2.62 -29.54
CA VAL A 156 -10.39 -3.66 -28.77
C VAL A 156 -9.05 -3.92 -29.45
N LYS A 157 -7.96 -3.40 -28.87
CA LYS A 157 -6.64 -3.42 -29.53
C LYS A 157 -5.92 -4.73 -29.27
N GLU A 158 -5.36 -4.88 -28.08
CA GLU A 158 -4.51 -6.02 -27.73
C GLU A 158 -4.53 -6.28 -26.23
N ALA A 159 -4.15 -7.48 -25.80
CA ALA A 159 -3.91 -7.80 -24.40
C ALA A 159 -2.51 -8.33 -24.21
N HIS A 160 -2.00 -8.24 -22.99
CA HIS A 160 -0.63 -8.62 -22.65
C HIS A 160 -0.59 -9.42 -21.36
N ASN A 161 0.38 -10.32 -21.26
CA ASN A 161 0.73 -11.10 -20.07
C ASN A 161 -0.45 -11.93 -19.51
N LEU A 162 -1.29 -12.50 -20.38
CA LEU A 162 -2.41 -13.32 -19.95
C LEU A 162 -1.96 -14.63 -19.29
N ILE A 163 -2.80 -15.18 -18.41
CA ILE A 163 -2.52 -16.49 -17.80
C ILE A 163 -2.59 -17.63 -18.84
N PRO A 164 -1.70 -18.64 -18.74
CA PRO A 164 -1.82 -19.84 -19.55
C PRO A 164 -3.04 -20.66 -19.15
N SER A 165 -3.78 -21.14 -20.15
CA SER A 165 -4.97 -21.98 -19.98
C SER A 165 -4.76 -23.42 -20.46
N LYS A 166 -3.81 -23.60 -21.39
CA LYS A 166 -3.50 -24.86 -22.04
C LYS A 166 -2.26 -25.49 -21.43
N LYS A 167 -2.09 -26.78 -21.73
CA LYS A 167 -0.90 -27.53 -21.31
C LYS A 167 0.37 -26.93 -21.88
N ASN A 168 0.41 -26.57 -23.17
CA ASN A 168 1.58 -25.98 -23.84
C ASN A 168 2.00 -24.58 -23.34
N GLY A 169 1.46 -24.10 -22.22
CA GLY A 169 1.83 -22.81 -21.65
C GLY A 169 1.25 -21.60 -22.39
N SER A 170 0.35 -21.80 -23.35
CA SER A 170 -0.35 -20.71 -24.05
C SER A 170 -1.85 -20.69 -23.70
N SER A 171 -2.56 -19.74 -24.31
CA SER A 171 -4.02 -19.63 -24.27
C SER A 171 -4.55 -19.46 -25.69
N ASP A 172 -5.86 -19.67 -25.86
CA ASP A 172 -6.61 -19.26 -27.06
C ASP A 172 -7.55 -18.10 -26.69
N PRO A 173 -7.00 -16.92 -26.35
CA PRO A 173 -7.79 -15.79 -25.87
C PRO A 173 -8.79 -15.27 -26.91
N PHE A 174 -9.96 -14.87 -26.42
CA PHE A 174 -10.92 -14.01 -27.09
C PHE A 174 -11.55 -13.06 -26.06
N CYS A 175 -11.91 -11.85 -26.50
CA CYS A 175 -12.57 -10.82 -25.71
C CYS A 175 -14.09 -10.94 -25.84
N GLU A 176 -14.80 -10.81 -24.73
CA GLU A 176 -16.25 -10.72 -24.63
C GLU A 176 -16.61 -9.41 -23.94
N ILE A 177 -17.42 -8.58 -24.60
CA ILE A 177 -17.90 -7.30 -24.07
C ILE A 177 -19.41 -7.37 -24.01
N VAL A 178 -20.01 -7.08 -22.84
CA VAL A 178 -21.44 -7.15 -22.61
C VAL A 178 -21.94 -5.82 -22.06
N LEU A 179 -22.95 -5.26 -22.71
CA LEU A 179 -23.63 -4.05 -22.24
C LEU A 179 -24.86 -4.45 -21.41
N ARG A 180 -24.94 -4.00 -20.15
CA ARG A 180 -26.02 -4.35 -19.22
C ARG A 180 -26.66 -3.14 -18.56
N SER A 181 -27.94 -3.28 -18.23
CA SER A 181 -28.68 -2.41 -17.30
C SER A 181 -29.30 -3.31 -16.22
N GLY A 182 -28.63 -3.39 -15.05
CA GLY A 182 -28.97 -4.39 -14.02
C GLY A 182 -28.92 -5.83 -14.54
N SER A 183 -30.06 -6.52 -14.56
CA SER A 183 -30.17 -7.90 -15.06
C SER A 183 -30.35 -8.00 -16.58
N GLN A 184 -30.69 -6.89 -17.25
CA GLN A 184 -30.97 -6.86 -18.69
C GLN A 184 -29.67 -6.75 -19.49
N VAL A 185 -29.54 -7.57 -20.54
CA VAL A 185 -28.45 -7.47 -21.54
C VAL A 185 -28.99 -6.70 -22.73
N HIS A 186 -28.29 -5.64 -23.11
CA HIS A 186 -28.63 -4.84 -24.29
C HIS A 186 -27.84 -5.32 -25.51
N GLU A 187 -26.52 -5.48 -25.37
CA GLU A 187 -25.63 -5.85 -26.46
C GLU A 187 -24.56 -6.84 -25.98
N THR A 188 -24.01 -7.64 -26.89
CA THR A 188 -22.89 -8.55 -26.62
C THR A 188 -21.99 -8.67 -27.84
N PHE A 189 -20.70 -8.46 -27.63
CA PHE A 189 -19.65 -8.64 -28.62
C PHE A 189 -18.71 -9.78 -28.20
N LYS A 190 -18.18 -10.51 -29.19
CA LYS A 190 -17.10 -11.47 -29.01
C LYS A 190 -16.09 -11.33 -30.13
N SER A 191 -14.82 -11.14 -29.79
CA SER A 191 -13.72 -11.12 -30.77
C SER A 191 -13.51 -12.49 -31.39
N GLU A 192 -12.71 -12.52 -32.46
CA GLU A 192 -12.08 -13.75 -32.90
C GLU A 192 -11.14 -14.33 -31.84
N VAL A 193 -10.84 -15.63 -31.99
CA VAL A 193 -9.98 -16.36 -31.07
C VAL A 193 -8.55 -16.31 -31.59
N CYS A 194 -7.66 -15.68 -30.85
CA CYS A 194 -6.24 -15.68 -31.18
C CYS A 194 -5.63 -17.00 -30.68
N GLU A 195 -5.14 -17.85 -31.57
CA GLU A 195 -4.64 -19.16 -31.17
C GLU A 195 -3.23 -19.11 -30.54
N ASN A 196 -3.05 -19.87 -29.47
CA ASN A 196 -1.76 -20.16 -28.83
C ASN A 196 -0.91 -18.93 -28.44
N THR A 197 -1.55 -17.86 -27.99
CA THR A 197 -0.87 -16.65 -27.53
C THR A 197 -1.28 -16.27 -26.10
N LEU A 198 -0.39 -15.56 -25.39
CA LEU A 198 -0.70 -14.85 -24.14
C LEU A 198 -0.78 -13.33 -24.35
N ASN A 199 -0.42 -12.86 -25.56
CA ASN A 199 -0.45 -11.46 -25.95
C ASN A 199 -1.26 -11.32 -27.25
N PRO A 200 -2.58 -11.47 -27.21
CA PRO A 200 -3.41 -11.40 -28.41
C PRO A 200 -3.54 -9.98 -28.93
N VAL A 201 -3.55 -9.84 -30.25
CA VAL A 201 -3.97 -8.63 -30.96
C VAL A 201 -5.34 -8.94 -31.58
N PHE A 202 -6.33 -8.12 -31.26
CA PHE A 202 -7.72 -8.25 -31.68
C PHE A 202 -8.03 -7.29 -32.84
N ASP A 203 -7.69 -6.01 -32.68
CA ASP A 203 -7.99 -4.91 -33.62
C ASP A 203 -9.47 -4.84 -34.07
N ASP A 204 -10.39 -5.25 -33.19
CA ASP A 204 -11.82 -5.19 -33.43
C ASP A 204 -12.38 -3.79 -33.11
N VAL A 205 -13.33 -3.31 -33.92
CA VAL A 205 -14.03 -2.04 -33.68
C VAL A 205 -15.52 -2.31 -33.50
N ILE A 206 -16.06 -1.88 -32.36
CA ILE A 206 -17.46 -2.03 -31.98
C ILE A 206 -18.09 -0.64 -32.00
N ILE A 207 -19.26 -0.48 -32.62
CA ILE A 207 -20.03 0.76 -32.55
C ILE A 207 -21.44 0.40 -32.08
N TRP A 208 -21.82 0.91 -30.91
CA TRP A 208 -23.13 0.69 -30.31
C TRP A 208 -23.85 2.01 -30.07
N THR A 209 -25.18 1.97 -30.21
CA THR A 209 -26.05 3.08 -29.78
C THR A 209 -26.66 2.72 -28.43
N ILE A 210 -26.41 3.56 -27.44
CA ILE A 210 -26.74 3.32 -26.04
C ILE A 210 -27.85 4.29 -25.59
N PRO A 211 -28.92 3.80 -24.93
CA PRO A 211 -29.94 4.67 -24.33
C PRO A 211 -29.38 5.42 -23.11
N GLU A 212 -29.91 6.62 -22.84
CA GLU A 212 -29.53 7.42 -21.67
C GLU A 212 -30.19 6.87 -20.38
N GLU A 213 -29.65 5.73 -19.89
CA GLU A 213 -30.08 5.09 -18.65
C GLU A 213 -29.04 5.26 -17.54
N SER A 214 -29.47 5.56 -16.32
CA SER A 214 -28.61 5.93 -15.18
C SER A 214 -27.86 4.77 -14.52
N LYS A 215 -27.99 3.52 -14.98
CA LYS A 215 -27.40 2.31 -14.34
C LYS A 215 -26.71 1.35 -15.32
N LEU A 216 -26.25 1.88 -16.44
CA LEU A 216 -25.64 1.06 -17.48
C LEU A 216 -24.18 0.71 -17.16
N THR A 217 -23.83 -0.56 -17.37
CA THR A 217 -22.48 -1.10 -17.17
C THR A 217 -21.99 -1.85 -18.41
N LEU A 218 -20.71 -1.66 -18.73
CA LEU A 218 -19.97 -2.37 -19.76
C LEU A 218 -19.07 -3.40 -19.08
N GLU A 219 -19.42 -4.68 -19.17
CA GLU A 219 -18.63 -5.78 -18.63
C GLU A 219 -17.64 -6.28 -19.70
N VAL A 220 -16.33 -6.21 -19.44
CA VAL A 220 -15.27 -6.65 -20.36
C VAL A 220 -14.55 -7.86 -19.77
N SER A 221 -14.48 -8.95 -20.54
CA SER A 221 -13.93 -10.23 -20.07
C SER A 221 -13.11 -10.94 -21.14
N LEU A 222 -11.95 -11.46 -20.76
CA LEU A 222 -11.12 -12.32 -21.59
C LEU A 222 -11.27 -13.79 -21.22
N TYR A 223 -11.34 -14.64 -22.23
CA TYR A 223 -11.52 -16.07 -22.10
C TYR A 223 -10.57 -16.83 -22.99
N SER A 224 -10.11 -17.99 -22.55
CA SER A 224 -9.47 -18.96 -23.43
C SER A 224 -10.46 -20.02 -23.90
N LYS A 225 -10.56 -20.19 -25.22
CA LYS A 225 -11.31 -21.28 -25.85
C LYS A 225 -10.65 -22.63 -25.54
N LEU A 226 -11.45 -23.61 -25.11
CA LEU A 226 -10.98 -24.98 -24.84
C LEU A 226 -11.80 -25.96 -25.67
N LYS A 227 -11.13 -26.79 -26.50
CA LYS A 227 -11.77 -27.67 -27.50
C LYS A 227 -12.86 -28.62 -26.96
N ARG A 228 -12.89 -28.93 -25.66
CA ARG A 228 -13.85 -29.89 -25.02
C ARG A 228 -14.22 -29.55 -23.56
N LYS A 229 -14.03 -28.29 -23.15
CA LYS A 229 -14.29 -27.83 -21.77
C LYS A 229 -14.90 -26.44 -21.80
N VAL A 230 -15.58 -26.05 -20.72
CA VAL A 230 -16.04 -24.66 -20.53
C VAL A 230 -14.85 -23.71 -20.70
N ASN A 231 -15.06 -22.62 -21.44
CA ASN A 231 -14.04 -21.60 -21.67
C ASN A 231 -13.45 -21.12 -20.35
N ARG A 232 -12.11 -21.02 -20.30
CA ARG A 232 -11.42 -20.61 -19.07
C ARG A 232 -11.40 -19.09 -19.01
N PHE A 233 -11.92 -18.51 -17.94
CA PHE A 233 -11.78 -17.09 -17.67
C PHE A 233 -10.32 -16.72 -17.45
N LEU A 234 -9.84 -15.72 -18.18
CA LEU A 234 -8.46 -15.22 -18.12
C LEU A 234 -8.36 -13.94 -17.30
N GLY A 235 -9.41 -13.11 -17.28
CA GLY A 235 -9.42 -11.84 -16.56
C GLY A 235 -10.53 -10.92 -17.06
N GLY A 236 -10.88 -9.87 -16.33
CA GLY A 236 -11.88 -8.89 -16.77
C GLY A 236 -12.08 -7.72 -15.80
N PHE A 237 -12.93 -6.77 -16.19
CA PHE A 237 -13.32 -5.57 -15.44
C PHE A 237 -14.69 -5.07 -15.91
N SER A 238 -15.25 -4.07 -15.23
CA SER A 238 -16.52 -3.42 -15.61
C SER A 238 -16.37 -1.91 -15.59
N LEU A 239 -17.00 -1.21 -16.54
CA LEU A 239 -17.04 0.25 -16.62
C LEU A 239 -18.48 0.74 -16.50
N THR A 240 -18.70 1.86 -15.81
CA THR A 240 -19.97 2.57 -15.77
C THR A 240 -20.11 3.52 -16.96
N LEU A 241 -21.31 4.08 -17.15
CA LEU A 241 -21.52 5.12 -18.14
C LEU A 241 -20.65 6.37 -17.88
N GLU A 242 -20.39 6.70 -16.61
CA GLU A 242 -19.50 7.81 -16.23
C GLU A 242 -18.05 7.52 -16.65
N ASP A 243 -17.55 6.30 -16.42
CA ASP A 243 -16.23 5.88 -16.87
C ASP A 243 -16.09 5.94 -18.40
N ILE A 244 -17.11 5.48 -19.13
CA ILE A 244 -17.13 5.53 -20.61
C ILE A 244 -17.00 6.97 -21.10
N VAL A 245 -17.73 7.90 -20.47
CA VAL A 245 -17.65 9.33 -20.80
C VAL A 245 -16.28 9.90 -20.43
N GLN A 246 -15.77 9.55 -19.26
CA GLN A 246 -14.44 9.98 -18.78
C GLN A 246 -13.31 9.54 -19.72
N TYR A 247 -13.39 8.32 -20.25
CA TYR A 247 -12.33 7.72 -21.08
C TYR A 247 -12.50 7.97 -22.58
N SER A 248 -13.60 8.60 -23.01
CA SER A 248 -14.00 8.89 -24.40
C SER A 248 -12.94 9.60 -25.28
N THR A 249 -11.94 10.24 -24.66
CA THR A 249 -10.94 11.06 -25.36
C THR A 249 -9.52 10.53 -25.24
N ALA A 250 -9.30 9.46 -24.47
CA ALA A 250 -8.00 8.87 -24.26
C ALA A 250 -7.73 7.74 -25.29
N LYS A 251 -6.47 7.62 -25.71
CA LYS A 251 -6.00 6.58 -26.62
C LYS A 251 -5.13 5.56 -25.87
N ASP A 252 -5.15 4.35 -26.38
CA ASP A 252 -4.42 3.17 -25.95
C ASP A 252 -4.48 2.97 -24.44
N ILE A 253 -5.71 2.98 -23.93
CA ILE A 253 -5.99 2.94 -22.50
C ILE A 253 -5.75 1.51 -21.99
N GLN A 254 -4.85 1.35 -21.03
CA GLN A 254 -4.53 0.06 -20.44
C GLN A 254 -5.39 -0.23 -19.21
N PHE A 255 -6.19 -1.29 -19.29
CA PHE A 255 -7.02 -1.77 -18.19
C PHE A 255 -6.42 -3.03 -17.57
N VAL A 256 -6.18 -3.01 -16.25
CA VAL A 256 -5.73 -4.18 -15.50
C VAL A 256 -6.84 -5.23 -15.45
N LEU A 257 -6.49 -6.49 -15.67
CA LEU A 257 -7.44 -7.59 -15.63
C LEU A 257 -7.55 -8.18 -14.22
N PHE A 258 -8.78 -8.35 -13.73
CA PHE A 258 -9.04 -8.91 -12.41
C PHE A 258 -9.67 -10.31 -12.47
N LYS A 259 -9.56 -11.05 -11.36
CA LYS A 259 -10.29 -12.31 -11.19
C LYS A 259 -11.81 -12.07 -11.21
N ARG A 260 -12.57 -13.05 -11.72
CA ARG A 260 -14.03 -12.98 -11.98
C ARG A 260 -14.89 -12.38 -10.87
N LYS A 261 -14.55 -12.61 -9.59
CA LYS A 261 -15.30 -12.03 -8.46
C LYS A 261 -15.11 -10.51 -8.35
N LEU A 262 -13.90 -9.98 -8.57
CA LEU A 262 -13.63 -8.53 -8.50
C LEU A 262 -14.05 -7.80 -9.77
N ALA A 263 -13.90 -8.45 -10.93
CA ALA A 263 -14.26 -7.90 -12.24
C ALA A 263 -15.69 -7.38 -12.33
N LYS A 264 -16.60 -7.87 -11.48
CA LYS A 264 -18.02 -7.50 -11.42
C LYS A 264 -18.36 -6.33 -10.51
N TYR A 265 -17.51 -6.00 -9.54
CA TYR A 265 -17.82 -5.02 -8.48
C TYR A 265 -16.89 -3.80 -8.47
N LEU A 266 -15.75 -3.88 -9.16
CA LEU A 266 -14.87 -2.73 -9.37
C LEU A 266 -15.40 -1.92 -10.55
N HIS A 267 -16.27 -0.96 -10.24
CA HIS A 267 -16.87 -0.03 -11.19
C HIS A 267 -16.03 1.23 -11.41
N HIS A 268 -14.80 1.30 -10.87
CA HIS A 268 -13.88 2.44 -11.02
C HIS A 268 -12.45 1.93 -11.18
N VAL A 269 -12.19 1.20 -12.27
CA VAL A 269 -10.80 0.89 -12.63
C VAL A 269 -10.22 2.15 -13.25
N SER A 270 -9.42 2.90 -12.47
CA SER A 270 -8.52 3.88 -13.07
C SER A 270 -7.62 3.13 -14.04
N PRO A 271 -7.60 3.47 -15.34
CA PRO A 271 -6.65 2.88 -16.25
C PRO A 271 -5.23 3.12 -15.74
N VAL A 272 -4.33 2.20 -16.07
CA VAL A 272 -2.90 2.52 -16.02
C VAL A 272 -2.73 3.59 -17.08
N THR A 273 -2.82 4.85 -16.67
CA THR A 273 -2.92 6.00 -17.58
C THR A 273 -1.82 5.86 -18.63
N PRO A 274 -2.14 5.96 -19.95
CA PRO A 274 -1.10 6.29 -20.90
C PRO A 274 -0.50 7.58 -20.37
N VAL A 275 0.82 7.60 -20.18
CA VAL A 275 1.58 8.80 -19.86
C VAL A 275 0.91 9.97 -20.58
N ARG A 276 0.10 10.78 -19.87
CA ARG A 276 -0.25 12.12 -20.34
C ARG A 276 1.11 12.68 -20.60
N GLN A 277 1.40 12.99 -21.87
CA GLN A 277 2.68 13.47 -22.34
C GLN A 277 3.35 14.18 -21.17
N VAL A 278 4.29 13.45 -20.55
CA VAL A 278 5.39 14.09 -19.88
C VAL A 278 5.95 14.88 -21.05
N HIS A 279 5.54 16.15 -21.13
CA HIS A 279 6.45 17.17 -21.60
C HIS A 279 7.78 16.72 -21.06
N GLU A 280 8.74 16.41 -21.93
CA GLU A 280 10.13 16.21 -21.56
C GLU A 280 10.46 17.28 -20.51
N GLN A 281 10.36 16.93 -19.24
CA GLN A 281 10.54 17.81 -18.10
C GLN A 281 11.61 17.09 -17.31
N ASN A 282 12.84 17.44 -17.70
CA ASN A 282 14.10 17.27 -17.00
C ASN A 282 14.21 16.08 -16.06
N ASP A 283 15.12 15.15 -16.39
CA ASP A 283 15.74 14.16 -15.49
C ASP A 283 16.47 14.79 -14.26
N ARG A 284 16.05 15.97 -13.79
CA ARG A 284 16.64 16.64 -12.65
C ARG A 284 16.16 15.96 -11.38
N ILE A 285 17.01 15.07 -10.86
CA ILE A 285 16.90 14.53 -9.51
C ILE A 285 17.21 15.66 -8.52
N LEU A 286 16.27 15.93 -7.61
CA LEU A 286 16.48 16.87 -6.51
C LEU A 286 17.65 16.43 -5.63
N SER A 287 18.40 17.41 -5.15
CA SER A 287 19.53 17.24 -4.24
C SER A 287 19.39 18.19 -3.06
N ILE A 288 20.12 17.91 -1.96
CA ILE A 288 20.13 18.81 -0.81
C ILE A 288 20.72 20.19 -1.17
N GLU A 289 21.53 20.27 -2.23
CA GLU A 289 22.09 21.52 -2.73
C GLU A 289 21.05 22.43 -3.39
N ASP A 290 19.87 21.92 -3.75
CA ASP A 290 18.76 22.72 -4.25
C ASP A 290 18.05 23.52 -3.14
N PHE A 291 18.31 23.14 -1.87
CA PHE A 291 17.69 23.73 -0.70
C PHE A 291 18.65 24.67 0.04
N SER A 292 18.09 25.72 0.64
CA SER A 292 18.75 26.51 1.67
C SER A 292 18.13 26.16 3.03
N VAL A 293 18.93 25.60 3.93
CA VAL A 293 18.50 25.24 5.29
C VAL A 293 18.41 26.51 6.14
N ILE A 294 17.25 26.72 6.75
CA ILE A 294 16.94 27.90 7.57
C ILE A 294 17.18 27.59 9.04
N SER A 295 16.60 26.49 9.55
CA SER A 295 16.71 26.12 10.96
C SER A 295 16.37 24.65 11.21
N ILE A 296 16.85 24.07 12.30
CA ILE A 296 16.39 22.75 12.77
C ILE A 296 15.06 22.93 13.51
N ILE A 297 14.03 22.18 13.10
CA ILE A 297 12.69 22.23 13.72
C ILE A 297 12.35 20.95 14.50
N GLY A 298 13.09 19.87 14.31
CA GLY A 298 12.93 18.63 15.08
C GLY A 298 14.17 17.75 15.09
N LYS A 299 14.37 16.99 16.17
CA LYS A 299 15.33 15.88 16.25
C LYS A 299 14.64 14.71 16.96
N GLY A 300 14.71 13.51 16.41
CA GLY A 300 14.11 12.31 16.98
C GLY A 300 14.88 11.05 16.61
N GLY A 301 14.34 9.89 17.01
CA GLY A 301 14.97 8.58 16.77
C GLY A 301 15.24 8.27 15.29
N PHE A 302 14.45 8.86 14.37
CA PHE A 302 14.60 8.64 12.93
C PHE A 302 15.42 9.72 12.21
N GLY A 303 16.03 10.69 12.92
CA GLY A 303 16.89 11.71 12.29
C GLY A 303 16.53 13.15 12.67
N THR A 304 16.96 14.10 11.83
CA THR A 304 16.80 15.55 12.05
C THR A 304 15.84 16.14 11.03
N VAL A 305 14.87 16.93 11.47
CA VAL A 305 13.95 17.67 10.59
C VAL A 305 14.39 19.12 10.53
N VAL A 306 14.63 19.62 9.32
CA VAL A 306 15.03 21.00 9.07
C VAL A 306 13.94 21.75 8.30
N LEU A 307 13.76 23.02 8.64
CA LEU A 307 13.05 23.99 7.82
C LEU A 307 14.00 24.45 6.72
N ALA A 308 13.57 24.36 5.47
CA ALA A 308 14.33 24.77 4.31
C ALA A 308 13.45 25.47 3.27
N GLU A 309 14.08 26.22 2.37
CA GLU A 309 13.46 26.80 1.18
C GLU A 309 14.16 26.28 -0.07
N LEU A 310 13.45 26.21 -1.20
CA LEU A 310 14.10 25.99 -2.49
C LEU A 310 14.84 27.26 -2.89
N LYS A 311 16.09 27.15 -3.31
CA LYS A 311 16.89 28.32 -3.73
C LYS A 311 16.26 29.10 -4.88
N VAL A 312 15.52 28.40 -5.74
CA VAL A 312 14.82 28.95 -6.91
C VAL A 312 13.43 29.51 -6.59
N SER A 313 12.85 29.12 -5.45
CA SER A 313 11.52 29.53 -4.99
C SER A 313 11.55 29.76 -3.46
N PRO A 314 12.23 30.84 -3.02
CA PRO A 314 12.42 31.14 -1.60
C PRO A 314 11.12 31.54 -0.89
N GLU A 315 10.03 31.80 -1.62
CA GLU A 315 8.71 32.07 -1.07
C GLU A 315 8.00 30.82 -0.53
N ASN A 316 8.51 29.62 -0.81
CA ASN A 316 7.95 28.37 -0.30
C ASN A 316 8.84 27.76 0.80
N ALA A 317 8.20 27.25 1.85
CA ALA A 317 8.86 26.62 2.98
C ALA A 317 8.56 25.12 3.02
N PHE A 318 9.59 24.34 3.30
CA PHE A 318 9.56 22.89 3.34
C PHE A 318 10.13 22.36 4.65
N ALA A 319 9.58 21.25 5.12
CA ALA A 319 10.19 20.43 6.16
C ALA A 319 10.96 19.28 5.49
N VAL A 320 12.28 19.24 5.68
CA VAL A 320 13.14 18.18 5.15
C VAL A 320 13.60 17.29 6.30
N LYS A 321 13.13 16.05 6.33
CA LYS A 321 13.60 15.01 7.25
C LYS A 321 14.89 14.42 6.69
N VAL A 322 15.99 14.60 7.42
CA VAL A 322 17.33 14.14 7.07
C VAL A 322 17.71 12.97 7.98
N ILE A 323 17.99 11.82 7.38
CA ILE A 323 18.16 10.55 8.08
C ILE A 323 19.51 9.96 7.71
N ASN A 324 20.34 9.62 8.71
CA ASN A 324 21.65 9.05 8.48
C ASN A 324 21.55 7.55 8.15
N LYS A 325 22.14 7.11 7.03
CA LYS A 325 22.14 5.70 6.58
C LYS A 325 22.80 4.76 7.58
N LYS A 326 23.89 5.19 8.24
CA LYS A 326 24.57 4.38 9.28
C LYS A 326 23.63 4.13 10.45
N GLN A 327 22.87 5.15 10.86
CA GLN A 327 21.90 5.04 11.96
C GLN A 327 20.78 4.05 11.61
N ILE A 328 20.23 4.11 10.40
CA ILE A 328 19.21 3.17 9.91
C ILE A 328 19.69 1.73 10.03
N ILE A 329 20.94 1.46 9.60
CA ILE A 329 21.53 0.12 9.66
C ILE A 329 21.78 -0.31 11.11
N SER A 330 22.37 0.56 11.94
CA SER A 330 22.75 0.21 13.31
C SER A 330 21.55 -0.02 14.22
N GLU A 331 20.44 0.68 13.98
CA GLU A 331 19.23 0.62 14.79
C GLU A 331 18.11 -0.25 14.16
N ASP A 332 18.38 -0.90 13.02
CA ASP A 332 17.43 -1.77 12.30
C ASP A 332 16.11 -1.06 11.90
N LEU A 333 16.20 0.22 11.52
CA LEU A 333 15.03 1.07 11.24
C LEU A 333 14.54 1.01 9.79
N THR A 334 15.07 0.07 8.99
CA THR A 334 14.83 0.03 7.53
C THR A 334 13.36 -0.18 7.18
N GLU A 335 12.68 -1.11 7.86
CA GLU A 335 11.26 -1.36 7.59
C GLU A 335 10.38 -0.16 7.97
N SER A 336 10.63 0.46 9.13
CA SER A 336 9.92 1.65 9.59
C SER A 336 10.06 2.81 8.58
N LEU A 337 11.27 3.03 8.06
CA LEU A 337 11.54 4.02 7.03
C LEU A 337 10.77 3.74 5.72
N LEU A 338 10.78 2.49 5.26
CA LEU A 338 10.11 2.11 4.01
C LEU A 338 8.58 2.18 4.15
N ILE A 339 8.04 1.81 5.31
CA ILE A 339 6.62 2.00 5.63
C ILE A 339 6.30 3.49 5.64
N GLU A 340 7.13 4.31 6.28
CA GLU A 340 6.92 5.76 6.33
C GLU A 340 6.85 6.36 4.92
N HIS A 341 7.79 5.98 4.06
CA HIS A 341 7.85 6.40 2.67
C HIS A 341 6.60 5.98 1.88
N ARG A 342 6.21 4.69 1.94
CA ARG A 342 5.03 4.19 1.22
C ARG A 342 3.73 4.84 1.65
N VAL A 343 3.50 4.96 2.96
CA VAL A 343 2.27 5.58 3.51
C VAL A 343 2.22 7.07 3.14
N ALA A 344 3.36 7.76 3.17
CA ALA A 344 3.47 9.15 2.76
C ALA A 344 3.29 9.36 1.24
N LEU A 345 3.26 8.30 0.43
CA LEU A 345 3.03 8.35 -1.02
C LEU A 345 1.68 7.75 -1.45
N LEU A 346 0.81 7.34 -0.52
CA LEU A 346 -0.51 6.81 -0.87
C LEU A 346 -1.29 7.80 -1.75
N PRO A 347 -1.96 7.33 -2.82
CA PRO A 347 -2.79 8.18 -3.65
C PRO A 347 -4.10 8.55 -2.95
N ASN A 348 -4.73 9.64 -3.40
CA ASN A 348 -6.05 10.08 -2.93
C ASN A 348 -6.17 10.29 -1.41
N LYS A 349 -5.05 10.63 -0.74
CA LYS A 349 -5.05 10.91 0.68
C LYS A 349 -5.96 12.10 1.01
N PRO A 350 -6.72 12.06 2.12
CA PRO A 350 -7.39 13.24 2.64
C PRO A 350 -6.36 14.30 3.02
N SER A 351 -6.78 15.57 2.98
CA SER A 351 -5.92 16.71 3.28
C SER A 351 -5.31 16.67 4.69
N PHE A 352 -5.83 15.82 5.58
CA PHE A 352 -5.42 15.67 6.98
C PHE A 352 -4.23 14.70 7.19
N LEU A 353 -3.75 14.04 6.13
CA LEU A 353 -2.50 13.26 6.15
C LEU A 353 -1.37 14.05 5.48
N ALA A 354 -0.18 14.04 6.05
CA ALA A 354 0.98 14.65 5.39
C ALA A 354 1.34 13.91 4.09
N GLY A 355 1.52 14.67 3.02
CA GLY A 355 2.00 14.21 1.71
C GLY A 355 3.49 14.41 1.59
N MET A 356 4.21 13.40 1.08
CA MET A 356 5.60 13.58 0.69
C MET A 356 5.65 14.25 -0.69
N LEU A 357 6.40 15.34 -0.81
CA LEU A 357 6.60 16.08 -2.05
C LEU A 357 7.80 15.53 -2.83
N ALA A 358 8.86 15.17 -2.13
CA ALA A 358 10.01 14.52 -2.75
C ALA A 358 10.74 13.63 -1.75
N SER A 359 11.51 12.70 -2.28
CA SER A 359 12.52 11.97 -1.54
C SER A 359 13.72 11.70 -2.43
N PHE A 360 14.90 11.84 -1.87
CA PHE A 360 16.17 11.65 -2.58
C PHE A 360 17.26 11.27 -1.58
N GLN A 361 18.44 10.94 -2.06
CA GLN A 361 19.52 10.49 -1.20
C GLN A 361 20.88 10.93 -1.73
N ASP A 362 21.85 10.99 -0.82
CA ASP A 362 23.26 11.04 -1.16
C ASP A 362 23.99 9.80 -0.62
N THR A 363 25.32 9.86 -0.53
CA THR A 363 26.15 8.75 -0.04
C THR A 363 25.91 8.41 1.44
N GLU A 364 25.50 9.38 2.26
CA GLU A 364 25.42 9.28 3.72
C GLU A 364 24.01 9.42 4.28
N TYR A 365 23.13 10.14 3.59
CA TYR A 365 21.82 10.54 4.08
C TYR A 365 20.68 10.21 3.12
N LEU A 366 19.50 10.02 3.71
CA LEU A 366 18.21 10.02 3.03
C LEU A 366 17.46 11.30 3.38
N TYR A 367 16.76 11.85 2.40
CA TYR A 367 16.01 13.10 2.52
C TYR A 367 14.56 12.86 2.14
N MET A 368 13.63 13.25 3.01
CA MET A 368 12.19 13.28 2.72
C MET A 368 11.69 14.70 2.86
N VAL A 369 11.06 15.23 1.82
CA VAL A 369 10.58 16.61 1.71
C VAL A 369 9.07 16.63 1.86
N PHE A 370 8.59 17.45 2.77
CA PHE A 370 7.17 17.69 3.06
C PHE A 370 6.87 19.18 3.02
N ASP A 371 5.60 19.55 2.90
CA ASP A 371 5.13 20.90 3.21
C ASP A 371 5.54 21.27 4.65
N PHE A 372 5.92 22.53 4.86
CA PHE A 372 6.12 23.05 6.21
C PHE A 372 4.80 23.46 6.86
N TYR A 373 4.49 22.84 8.00
CA TYR A 373 3.30 23.14 8.80
C TYR A 373 3.66 24.06 9.96
N GLY A 374 3.56 25.38 9.74
CA GLY A 374 4.03 26.40 10.68
C GLY A 374 3.23 26.50 11.98
N GLY A 375 2.08 25.83 12.08
CA GLY A 375 1.22 25.84 13.26
C GLY A 375 1.74 25.03 14.44
N GLY A 376 2.78 24.20 14.26
CA GLY A 376 3.37 23.38 15.32
C GLY A 376 2.48 22.20 15.75
N ASP A 377 2.99 21.35 16.64
CA ASP A 377 2.28 20.17 17.15
C ASP A 377 1.24 20.51 18.23
N LEU A 378 0.24 19.64 18.40
CA LEU A 378 -0.79 19.83 19.43
C LEU A 378 -0.23 19.76 20.85
N LEU A 379 0.92 19.10 21.08
CA LEU A 379 1.56 19.05 22.39
C LEU A 379 2.02 20.46 22.83
N PHE A 380 2.60 21.25 21.92
CA PHE A 380 2.94 22.64 22.17
C PHE A 380 1.71 23.46 22.59
N HIS A 381 0.60 23.30 21.87
CA HIS A 381 -0.63 24.04 22.17
C HIS A 381 -1.24 23.63 23.50
N ILE A 382 -1.32 22.33 23.81
CA ILE A 382 -1.89 21.87 25.08
C ILE A 382 -0.99 22.24 26.26
N ASN A 383 0.34 22.23 26.11
CA ASN A 383 1.26 22.64 27.18
C ASN A 383 1.06 24.11 27.57
N ASN A 384 0.74 24.96 26.59
CA ASN A 384 0.48 26.38 26.80
C ASN A 384 -0.94 26.67 27.30
N GLU A 385 -1.94 25.93 26.83
CA GLU A 385 -3.37 26.16 27.15
C GLU A 385 -3.90 25.27 28.29
N ARG A 386 -3.15 24.25 28.70
CA ARG A 386 -3.49 23.17 29.64
C ARG A 386 -4.56 22.19 29.15
N VAL A 387 -5.65 22.70 28.59
CA VAL A 387 -6.77 21.91 28.05
C VAL A 387 -7.38 22.62 26.84
N PHE A 388 -7.94 21.85 25.92
CA PHE A 388 -8.78 22.36 24.86
C PHE A 388 -10.27 22.26 25.24
N PRO A 389 -11.08 23.26 24.86
CA PRO A 389 -12.52 23.19 25.04
C PRO A 389 -13.14 22.12 24.12
N GLU A 390 -14.27 21.55 24.53
CA GLU A 390 -14.90 20.41 23.83
C GLU A 390 -15.13 20.65 22.33
N HIS A 391 -15.49 21.87 21.93
CA HIS A 391 -15.71 22.20 20.51
C HIS A 391 -14.43 22.16 19.68
N ARG A 392 -13.27 22.54 20.27
CA ARG A 392 -11.96 22.46 19.62
C ARG A 392 -11.52 21.01 19.49
N THR A 393 -11.65 20.24 20.57
CA THR A 393 -11.39 18.80 20.56
C THR A 393 -12.26 18.07 19.55
N ARG A 394 -13.56 18.37 19.49
CA ARG A 394 -14.50 17.80 18.50
C ARG A 394 -14.04 18.04 17.07
N PHE A 395 -13.64 19.26 16.75
CA PHE A 395 -13.15 19.61 15.43
C PHE A 395 -11.90 18.79 15.05
N TYR A 396 -10.88 18.78 15.91
CA TYR A 396 -9.64 18.03 15.62
C TYR A 396 -9.85 16.52 15.58
N ILE A 397 -10.63 15.94 16.49
CA ILE A 397 -10.96 14.51 16.47
C ILE A 397 -11.72 14.14 15.18
N ALA A 398 -12.61 15.02 14.69
CA ALA A 398 -13.30 14.78 13.43
C ALA A 398 -12.32 14.71 12.26
N GLU A 399 -11.38 15.66 12.14
CA GLU A 399 -10.36 15.65 11.09
C GLU A 399 -9.40 14.45 11.19
N ILE A 400 -8.93 14.13 12.40
CA ILE A 400 -8.08 12.96 12.66
C ILE A 400 -8.82 11.67 12.28
N SER A 401 -10.13 11.57 12.55
CA SER A 401 -10.90 10.39 12.20
C SER A 401 -11.02 10.19 10.68
N ILE A 402 -11.09 11.28 9.89
CA ILE A 402 -11.09 11.20 8.42
C ILE A 402 -9.77 10.58 7.93
N ALA A 403 -8.64 11.02 8.48
CA ALA A 403 -7.33 10.48 8.17
C ALA A 403 -7.19 8.99 8.59
N LEU A 404 -7.63 8.65 9.80
CA LEU A 404 -7.57 7.29 10.33
C LEU A 404 -8.45 6.32 9.52
N PHE A 405 -9.72 6.65 9.27
CA PHE A 405 -10.60 5.77 8.50
C PHE A 405 -10.13 5.58 7.05
N PHE A 406 -9.48 6.58 6.46
CA PHE A 406 -8.81 6.41 5.17
C PHE A 406 -7.71 5.35 5.25
N LEU A 407 -6.79 5.45 6.22
CA LEU A 407 -5.72 4.46 6.41
C LEU A 407 -6.31 3.07 6.67
N HIS A 408 -7.33 2.97 7.52
CA HIS A 408 -8.00 1.70 7.83
C HIS A 408 -8.64 1.09 6.57
N SER A 409 -9.23 1.90 5.69
CA SER A 409 -9.79 1.44 4.41
C SER A 409 -8.73 0.91 3.44
N CYS A 410 -7.48 1.35 3.59
CA CYS A 410 -6.31 0.82 2.88
C CYS A 410 -5.73 -0.43 3.56
N GLY A 411 -6.30 -0.89 4.68
CA GLY A 411 -5.75 -2.00 5.48
C GLY A 411 -4.48 -1.61 6.23
N ILE A 412 -4.38 -0.35 6.67
CA ILE A 412 -3.22 0.22 7.35
C ILE A 412 -3.66 0.74 8.73
N ALA A 413 -3.02 0.28 9.80
CA ALA A 413 -3.15 0.88 11.14
C ALA A 413 -2.01 1.87 11.38
N TYR A 414 -2.31 2.99 12.01
CA TYR A 414 -1.36 4.08 12.24
C TYR A 414 -0.45 3.83 13.45
N ARG A 415 -1.02 3.34 14.56
CA ARG A 415 -0.37 2.85 15.80
C ARG A 415 0.45 3.85 16.62
N ASP A 416 0.50 5.12 16.24
CA ASP A 416 1.21 6.15 17.02
C ASP A 416 0.42 7.46 17.14
N ILE A 417 -0.90 7.36 17.38
CA ILE A 417 -1.73 8.54 17.68
C ILE A 417 -1.26 9.13 19.02
N LYS A 418 -0.78 10.37 18.95
CA LYS A 418 -0.37 11.20 20.09
C LYS A 418 -0.30 12.67 19.69
N LEU A 419 -0.25 13.56 20.66
CA LEU A 419 -0.25 15.02 20.43
C LEU A 419 0.93 15.51 19.58
N GLU A 420 2.09 14.87 19.71
CA GLU A 420 3.34 15.20 19.03
C GLU A 420 3.28 14.94 17.52
N ASN A 421 2.50 13.95 17.10
CA ASN A 421 2.39 13.54 15.70
C ASN A 421 1.24 14.23 14.96
N ILE A 422 0.61 15.23 15.59
CA ILE A 422 -0.51 15.98 15.01
C ILE A 422 -0.09 17.44 14.91
N LEU A 423 0.29 17.87 13.70
CA LEU A 423 0.64 19.25 13.42
C LEU A 423 -0.58 20.06 13.01
N LEU A 424 -0.51 21.38 13.21
CA LEU A 424 -1.42 22.33 12.59
C LEU A 424 -0.77 22.96 11.37
N ASP A 425 -1.48 22.97 10.25
CA ASP A 425 -1.08 23.77 9.10
C ASP A 425 -1.34 25.28 9.32
N ASN A 426 -0.99 26.10 8.33
CA ASN A 426 -1.06 27.55 8.44
C ASN A 426 -2.50 28.09 8.58
N GLU A 427 -3.51 27.27 8.24
CA GLU A 427 -4.93 27.60 8.36
C GLU A 427 -5.54 27.06 9.66
N GLY A 428 -4.85 26.16 10.35
CA GLY A 428 -5.28 25.58 11.62
C GLY A 428 -5.97 24.21 11.49
N HIS A 429 -5.87 23.58 10.32
CA HIS A 429 -6.30 22.20 10.10
C HIS A 429 -5.21 21.22 10.54
N ILE A 430 -5.59 20.03 10.98
CA ILE A 430 -4.63 19.03 11.43
C ILE A 430 -3.90 18.35 10.27
N LYS A 431 -2.69 17.87 10.55
CA LYS A 431 -1.87 17.02 9.69
C LYS A 431 -1.27 15.92 10.55
N LEU A 432 -1.66 14.67 10.30
CA LEU A 432 -0.95 13.53 10.85
C LEU A 432 0.39 13.36 10.12
N ILE A 433 1.45 13.23 10.89
CA ILE A 433 2.82 13.01 10.42
C ILE A 433 3.38 11.69 10.99
N ASP A 434 4.63 11.36 10.67
CA ASP A 434 5.37 10.21 11.20
C ASP A 434 4.64 8.86 11.06
N PHE A 435 4.79 8.25 9.89
CA PHE A 435 4.16 6.97 9.56
C PHE A 435 5.07 5.77 9.83
N GLY A 436 6.21 5.96 10.51
CA GLY A 436 7.22 4.91 10.71
C GLY A 436 6.75 3.72 11.55
N LEU A 437 5.68 3.90 12.33
CA LEU A 437 5.06 2.84 13.13
C LEU A 437 3.79 2.27 12.51
N CYS A 438 3.41 2.66 11.28
CA CYS A 438 2.25 2.07 10.61
C CYS A 438 2.41 0.55 10.42
N ALA A 439 1.30 -0.19 10.30
CA ALA A 439 1.28 -1.59 9.91
C ALA A 439 0.35 -1.80 8.71
N GLU A 440 0.85 -2.45 7.67
CA GLU A 440 0.11 -2.74 6.44
C GLU A 440 -0.42 -4.19 6.43
N GLY A 441 -1.39 -4.46 5.55
CA GLY A 441 -1.90 -5.82 5.32
C GLY A 441 -2.94 -6.26 6.35
N ILE A 442 -3.63 -5.31 6.98
CA ILE A 442 -4.70 -5.58 7.93
C ILE A 442 -5.96 -5.97 7.16
N VAL A 443 -6.31 -7.26 7.20
CA VAL A 443 -7.47 -7.81 6.48
C VAL A 443 -8.36 -8.56 7.47
N ASN A 444 -9.65 -8.20 7.53
CA ASN A 444 -10.70 -8.91 8.25
C ASN A 444 -10.41 -9.20 9.74
N GLY A 445 -9.85 -8.24 10.49
CA GLY A 445 -9.55 -8.40 11.92
C GLY A 445 -8.56 -9.54 12.24
N GLN A 446 -7.83 -10.03 11.23
CA GLN A 446 -6.84 -11.09 11.39
C GLN A 446 -5.49 -10.62 10.89
N THR A 447 -4.79 -9.90 11.76
CA THR A 447 -3.36 -9.65 11.62
C THR A 447 -2.76 -9.74 13.00
N GLN A 448 -1.81 -10.66 13.17
CA GLN A 448 -1.06 -10.79 14.41
C GLN A 448 0.14 -9.86 14.29
N THR A 449 0.04 -8.64 14.82
CA THR A 449 1.23 -7.83 15.11
C THR A 449 1.63 -8.15 16.56
N ASP A 450 2.80 -8.74 16.74
CA ASP A 450 3.33 -9.20 18.05
C ASP A 450 4.29 -8.15 18.67
N THR A 451 4.12 -6.88 18.30
CA THR A 451 5.06 -5.80 18.63
C THR A 451 4.35 -4.73 19.44
N SER A 452 4.73 -4.61 20.72
CA SER A 452 4.43 -3.46 21.57
C SER A 452 5.15 -2.23 21.00
N VAL A 453 4.43 -1.39 20.25
CA VAL A 453 4.91 -0.12 19.67
C VAL A 453 3.89 0.97 19.94
N GLY A 454 4.35 2.23 20.06
CA GLY A 454 3.54 3.40 20.37
C GLY A 454 3.92 4.05 21.70
N THR A 455 3.32 5.21 21.98
CA THR A 455 3.55 5.94 23.25
C THR A 455 2.78 5.26 24.37
N PHE A 456 3.47 4.99 25.49
CA PHE A 456 3.03 4.09 26.55
C PHE A 456 1.60 4.34 27.05
N GLU A 457 1.24 5.60 27.28
CA GLU A 457 -0.06 6.01 27.82
C GLU A 457 -1.22 5.90 26.81
N TYR A 458 -0.89 5.79 25.53
CA TYR A 458 -1.85 5.66 24.42
C TYR A 458 -2.10 4.21 24.00
N LEU A 459 -1.34 3.25 24.56
CA LEU A 459 -1.42 1.85 24.17
C LEU A 459 -2.76 1.23 24.58
N ALA A 460 -3.35 0.51 23.62
CA ALA A 460 -4.58 -0.23 23.84
C ALA A 460 -4.36 -1.46 24.74
N PRO A 461 -5.39 -1.93 25.48
CA PRO A 461 -5.30 -3.07 26.39
C PRO A 461 -4.73 -4.33 25.73
N GLU A 462 -5.15 -4.63 24.50
CA GLU A 462 -4.68 -5.76 23.70
C GLU A 462 -3.22 -5.62 23.28
N VAL A 463 -2.73 -4.40 23.04
CA VAL A 463 -1.32 -4.12 22.72
C VAL A 463 -0.45 -4.30 23.96
N LEU A 464 -0.89 -3.77 25.10
CA LEU A 464 -0.23 -3.97 26.40
C LEU A 464 -0.20 -5.46 26.80
N ALA A 465 -1.28 -6.19 26.50
CA ALA A 465 -1.38 -7.63 26.75
C ALA A 465 -0.61 -8.49 25.73
N ARG A 466 0.06 -7.88 24.74
CA ARG A 466 0.76 -8.56 23.64
C ARG A 466 -0.13 -9.56 22.88
N LEU A 467 -1.38 -9.17 22.69
CA LEU A 467 -2.34 -9.92 21.90
C LEU A 467 -2.31 -9.41 20.45
N PRO A 468 -2.72 -10.27 19.49
CA PRO A 468 -3.03 -9.81 18.14
C PRO A 468 -3.97 -8.60 18.18
N ASN A 469 -3.61 -7.56 17.44
CA ASN A 469 -4.34 -6.30 17.38
C ASN A 469 -4.43 -5.84 15.92
N ASP A 470 -5.42 -5.00 15.66
CA ASP A 470 -5.73 -4.42 14.36
C ASP A 470 -5.98 -2.91 14.48
N CYS A 471 -6.67 -2.33 13.50
CA CYS A 471 -7.06 -0.92 13.48
C CYS A 471 -7.86 -0.47 14.72
N GLY A 472 -8.43 -1.39 15.51
CA GLY A 472 -9.12 -1.10 16.76
C GLY A 472 -8.21 -0.44 17.81
N ALA A 473 -6.91 -0.68 17.77
CA ALA A 473 -5.94 -0.03 18.66
C ALA A 473 -5.88 1.49 18.42
N ASP A 474 -5.99 1.95 17.16
CA ASP A 474 -6.01 3.38 16.83
C ASP A 474 -7.25 4.07 17.40
N LEU A 475 -8.39 3.38 17.45
CA LEU A 475 -9.63 3.91 18.03
C LEU A 475 -9.52 4.11 19.54
N TRP A 476 -8.80 3.21 20.24
CA TRP A 476 -8.47 3.40 21.64
C TRP A 476 -7.56 4.61 21.83
N SER A 477 -6.47 4.71 21.07
CA SER A 477 -5.55 5.85 21.15
C SER A 477 -6.23 7.18 20.82
N LEU A 478 -7.20 7.19 19.90
CA LEU A 478 -8.04 8.35 19.61
C LEU A 478 -8.92 8.75 20.81
N GLY A 479 -9.43 7.78 21.57
CA GLY A 479 -10.15 8.00 22.82
C GLY A 479 -9.26 8.58 23.91
N VAL A 480 -8.03 8.07 24.06
CA VAL A 480 -7.01 8.62 24.98
C VAL A 480 -6.65 10.06 24.60
N LEU A 481 -6.41 10.32 23.32
CA LEU A 481 -6.12 11.65 22.79
C LEU A 481 -7.25 12.65 23.09
N ALA A 482 -8.50 12.26 22.83
CA ALA A 482 -9.66 13.11 23.12
C ALA A 482 -9.77 13.42 24.62
N TYR A 483 -9.55 12.42 25.47
CA TYR A 483 -9.55 12.58 26.93
C TYR A 483 -8.45 13.56 27.36
N GLU A 484 -7.23 13.38 26.88
CA GLU A 484 -6.10 14.24 27.20
C GLU A 484 -6.33 15.67 26.74
N MET A 485 -6.83 15.89 25.51
CA MET A 485 -7.15 17.22 25.03
C MET A 485 -8.14 17.95 25.95
N MET A 486 -9.19 17.27 26.44
CA MET A 486 -10.22 17.93 27.26
C MET A 486 -9.88 18.03 28.75
N LEU A 487 -9.01 17.17 29.27
CA LEU A 487 -8.74 17.05 30.71
C LEU A 487 -7.28 17.29 31.11
N GLY A 488 -6.36 17.42 30.15
CA GLY A 488 -4.95 17.74 30.36
C GLY A 488 -4.16 16.64 31.07
N ARG A 489 -4.65 15.40 31.02
CA ARG A 489 -4.07 14.22 31.67
C ARG A 489 -4.57 12.95 30.98
N TYR A 490 -3.86 11.84 31.16
CA TYR A 490 -4.28 10.54 30.64
C TYR A 490 -5.44 9.93 31.45
N PRO A 491 -6.28 9.08 30.84
CA PRO A 491 -7.37 8.39 31.53
C PRO A 491 -6.87 7.36 32.54
N TYR A 492 -5.71 6.75 32.26
CA TYR A 492 -5.03 5.76 33.10
C TYR A 492 -3.54 6.09 33.14
N VAL A 493 -2.87 5.83 34.27
CA VAL A 493 -1.45 6.13 34.47
C VAL A 493 -0.83 5.00 35.30
N SER A 494 0.36 4.57 34.91
CA SER A 494 1.17 3.57 35.62
C SER A 494 2.62 3.71 35.18
N ASP A 495 3.57 3.21 35.97
CA ASP A 495 4.99 3.19 35.60
C ASP A 495 5.39 1.93 34.81
N THR A 496 4.47 0.97 34.61
CA THR A 496 4.73 -0.31 33.93
C THR A 496 3.56 -0.77 33.05
N ASP A 497 3.86 -1.51 31.98
CA ASP A 497 2.86 -2.09 31.05
C ASP A 497 1.80 -2.90 31.80
N VAL A 498 2.26 -3.74 32.74
CA VAL A 498 1.39 -4.62 33.54
C VAL A 498 0.53 -3.80 34.48
N GLY A 499 1.09 -2.76 35.12
CA GLY A 499 0.32 -1.87 35.99
C GLY A 499 -0.72 -1.07 35.21
N LEU A 500 -0.40 -0.62 34.00
CA LEU A 500 -1.34 0.14 33.17
C LEU A 500 -2.49 -0.76 32.71
N LEU A 501 -2.17 -1.96 32.27
CA LEU A 501 -3.16 -2.97 31.89
C LEU A 501 -4.08 -3.35 33.06
N ASN A 502 -3.53 -3.45 34.28
CA ASN A 502 -4.34 -3.72 35.47
C ASN A 502 -5.24 -2.53 35.81
N GLU A 503 -4.74 -1.29 35.75
CA GLU A 503 -5.55 -0.09 35.98
C GLU A 503 -6.72 -0.01 34.98
N ILE A 504 -6.45 -0.29 33.70
CA ILE A 504 -7.47 -0.37 32.63
C ILE A 504 -8.56 -1.40 32.95
N LYS A 505 -8.17 -2.58 33.48
CA LYS A 505 -9.10 -3.69 33.76
C LYS A 505 -9.90 -3.50 35.03
N GLU A 506 -9.28 -2.94 36.07
CA GLU A 506 -9.84 -2.86 37.41
C GLU A 506 -10.62 -1.56 37.65
N THR A 507 -10.30 -0.49 36.90
CA THR A 507 -10.88 0.83 37.12
C THR A 507 -11.73 1.28 35.93
N LYS A 508 -12.86 1.91 36.24
CA LYS A 508 -13.65 2.60 35.22
C LYS A 508 -13.01 3.95 34.91
N VAL A 509 -12.99 4.32 33.63
CA VAL A 509 -12.55 5.65 33.18
C VAL A 509 -13.24 6.75 34.00
N ARG A 510 -12.43 7.66 34.55
CA ARG A 510 -12.93 8.77 35.38
C ARG A 510 -13.39 9.92 34.50
N LEU A 511 -14.71 10.12 34.42
CA LEU A 511 -15.34 11.19 33.63
C LEU A 511 -15.92 12.26 34.57
N PRO A 512 -15.31 13.46 34.66
CA PRO A 512 -15.81 14.53 35.51
C PRO A 512 -17.22 15.01 35.11
N PHE A 513 -17.95 15.56 36.09
CA PHE A 513 -19.29 16.13 35.83
C PHE A 513 -19.25 17.34 34.88
N THR A 514 -18.09 17.98 34.74
CA THR A 514 -17.86 19.14 33.85
C THR A 514 -17.92 18.79 32.37
N LEU A 515 -17.76 17.50 32.01
CA LEU A 515 -17.91 17.05 30.62
C LEU A 515 -19.39 16.94 30.24
N SER A 516 -19.69 17.32 29.00
CA SER A 516 -21.02 17.15 28.42
C SER A 516 -21.38 15.67 28.27
N GLU A 517 -22.67 15.36 28.26
CA GLU A 517 -23.16 14.00 28.09
C GLU A 517 -22.73 13.35 26.75
N PRO A 518 -22.75 14.07 25.61
CA PRO A 518 -22.19 13.56 24.35
C PRO A 518 -20.71 13.16 24.46
N VAL A 519 -19.89 13.93 25.17
CA VAL A 519 -18.47 13.61 25.39
C VAL A 519 -18.32 12.35 26.24
N LYS A 520 -19.09 12.23 27.33
CA LYS A 520 -19.04 11.04 28.19
C LYS A 520 -19.40 9.78 27.42
N GLN A 521 -20.45 9.83 26.59
CA GLN A 521 -20.86 8.73 25.73
C GLN A 521 -19.77 8.38 24.72
N PHE A 522 -19.21 9.36 24.03
CA PHE A 522 -18.12 9.18 23.07
C PHE A 522 -16.90 8.49 23.69
N LEU A 523 -16.38 9.02 24.80
CA LEU A 523 -15.22 8.45 25.50
C LEU A 523 -15.51 7.04 26.03
N SER A 524 -16.70 6.81 26.59
CA SER A 524 -17.09 5.50 27.13
C SER A 524 -17.19 4.40 26.07
N ARG A 525 -17.45 4.77 24.80
CA ARG A 525 -17.54 3.82 23.68
C ARG A 525 -16.20 3.59 22.97
N LEU A 526 -15.27 4.55 23.00
CA LEU A 526 -13.92 4.33 22.46
C LEU A 526 -13.01 3.59 23.45
N LEU A 527 -13.11 3.91 24.75
CA LEU A 527 -12.28 3.33 25.80
C LEU A 527 -12.88 2.01 26.35
N LYS A 528 -13.31 1.14 25.42
CA LYS A 528 -13.75 -0.23 25.73
C LYS A 528 -12.56 -1.18 25.71
N GLU A 529 -12.50 -2.08 26.71
CA GLU A 529 -11.44 -3.08 26.80
C GLU A 529 -11.44 -3.99 25.56
N ASP A 530 -12.59 -4.59 25.25
CA ASP A 530 -12.78 -5.37 24.03
C ASP A 530 -12.76 -4.45 22.79
N PRO A 531 -11.82 -4.64 21.85
CA PRO A 531 -11.76 -3.86 20.61
C PRO A 531 -13.05 -3.91 19.81
N THR A 532 -13.73 -5.06 19.80
CA THR A 532 -14.94 -5.29 19.00
C THR A 532 -16.16 -4.51 19.48
N GLU A 533 -16.12 -4.03 20.73
CA GLU A 533 -17.15 -3.16 21.31
C GLU A 533 -16.85 -1.67 21.09
N ARG A 534 -15.71 -1.32 20.50
CA ARG A 534 -15.32 0.09 20.31
C ARG A 534 -16.15 0.76 19.23
N LEU A 535 -16.51 2.01 19.49
CA LEU A 535 -17.14 2.88 18.48
C LEU A 535 -16.27 2.93 17.23
N GLY A 536 -16.84 2.58 16.07
CA GLY A 536 -16.14 2.66 14.79
C GLY A 536 -15.29 1.45 14.44
N TYR A 537 -15.29 0.38 15.24
CA TYR A 537 -14.51 -0.83 14.98
C TYR A 537 -14.97 -1.61 13.75
N ASP A 538 -16.26 -1.61 13.46
CA ASP A 538 -16.83 -2.39 12.35
C ASP A 538 -16.28 -1.91 10.99
N HIS A 539 -15.73 -2.81 10.19
CA HIS A 539 -15.11 -2.46 8.91
C HIS A 539 -16.10 -1.93 7.87
N GLU A 540 -17.37 -2.33 7.92
CA GLU A 540 -18.38 -1.92 6.94
C GLU A 540 -19.13 -0.66 7.39
N LYS A 541 -19.44 -0.56 8.68
CA LYS A 541 -20.33 0.47 9.25
C LYS A 541 -19.65 1.39 10.25
N GLY A 542 -18.42 1.10 10.64
CA GLY A 542 -17.73 1.81 11.72
C GLY A 542 -17.55 3.29 11.43
N CYS A 543 -17.21 3.67 10.19
CA CYS A 543 -17.12 5.08 9.80
C CYS A 543 -18.46 5.82 9.96
N GLU A 544 -19.57 5.23 9.51
CA GLU A 544 -20.92 5.82 9.65
C GLU A 544 -21.37 5.87 11.11
N GLU A 545 -21.11 4.81 11.87
CA GLU A 545 -21.37 4.75 13.32
C GLU A 545 -20.61 5.84 14.08
N PHE A 546 -19.33 6.04 13.74
CA PHE A 546 -18.49 7.06 14.34
C PHE A 546 -19.01 8.47 14.03
N ARG A 547 -19.31 8.75 12.76
CA ARG A 547 -19.82 10.06 12.28
C ARG A 547 -21.19 10.42 12.84
N SER A 548 -22.02 9.44 13.17
CA SER A 548 -23.37 9.63 13.70
C SER A 548 -23.43 9.85 15.23
N CYS A 549 -22.29 9.79 15.93
CA CYS A 549 -22.24 10.03 17.37
C CYS A 549 -22.73 11.45 17.71
N SER A 550 -23.48 11.59 18.81
CA SER A 550 -23.97 12.88 19.31
C SER A 550 -22.85 13.90 19.55
N PHE A 551 -21.64 13.41 19.86
CA PHE A 551 -20.44 14.23 19.98
C PHE A 551 -20.12 15.03 18.71
N PHE A 552 -20.46 14.53 17.52
CA PHE A 552 -20.22 15.19 16.23
C PHE A 552 -21.48 15.83 15.61
N SER A 553 -22.55 16.00 16.40
CA SER A 553 -23.83 16.53 15.89
C SER A 553 -23.73 17.92 15.23
N GLU A 554 -22.70 18.70 15.54
CA GLU A 554 -22.42 20.03 14.96
C GLU A 554 -21.50 19.99 13.72
N ILE A 555 -20.98 18.81 13.34
CA ILE A 555 -20.01 18.66 12.25
C ILE A 555 -20.72 18.33 10.94
N ASP A 556 -20.53 19.20 9.94
CA ASP A 556 -20.85 18.90 8.54
C ASP A 556 -19.64 18.18 7.91
N TRP A 557 -19.71 16.85 7.87
CA TRP A 557 -18.60 16.00 7.40
C TRP A 557 -18.18 16.27 5.96
N ILE A 558 -19.14 16.59 5.07
CA ILE A 558 -18.85 16.86 3.65
C ILE A 558 -18.05 18.15 3.53
N LYS A 559 -18.45 19.18 4.28
CA LYS A 559 -17.69 20.45 4.33
C LYS A 559 -16.36 20.29 5.01
N LEU A 560 -16.28 19.48 6.06
CA LEU A 560 -15.03 19.24 6.79
C LEU A 560 -14.00 18.57 5.88
N GLU A 561 -14.36 17.52 5.16
CA GLU A 561 -13.49 16.85 4.17
C GLU A 561 -12.97 17.80 3.08
N LYS A 562 -13.78 18.79 2.70
CA LYS A 562 -13.42 19.83 1.72
C LYS A 562 -12.68 21.04 2.33
N ARG A 563 -12.40 21.03 3.64
CA ARG A 563 -11.82 22.15 4.40
C ARG A 563 -12.64 23.44 4.33
N GLU A 564 -13.96 23.32 4.21
CA GLU A 564 -14.88 24.45 4.19
C GLU A 564 -15.38 24.83 5.59
N VAL A 565 -15.08 24.02 6.61
CA VAL A 565 -15.39 24.31 8.02
C VAL A 565 -14.23 25.10 8.63
N LYS A 566 -14.53 26.28 9.15
CA LYS A 566 -13.53 27.17 9.76
C LYS A 566 -12.88 26.53 11.00
N PRO A 567 -11.54 26.46 11.07
CA PRO A 567 -10.85 25.95 12.26
C PRO A 567 -11.12 26.77 13.53
N PRO A 568 -11.21 26.12 14.70
CA PRO A 568 -11.43 26.77 15.99
C PRO A 568 -10.23 27.63 16.43
N PHE A 569 -9.04 27.33 15.90
CA PHE A 569 -7.82 28.06 16.13
C PHE A 569 -7.07 28.18 14.81
N VAL A 570 -6.67 29.41 14.45
CA VAL A 570 -5.84 29.70 13.28
C VAL A 570 -4.49 30.23 13.79
N PRO A 571 -3.36 29.57 13.47
CA PRO A 571 -2.04 30.00 13.92
C PRO A 571 -1.70 31.44 13.48
N ARG A 572 -1.12 32.22 14.38
CA ARG A 572 -0.66 33.59 14.10
C ARG A 572 0.81 33.59 13.71
N LEU A 573 1.05 33.32 12.43
CA LEU A 573 2.38 33.28 11.81
C LEU A 573 2.82 34.68 11.36
N ARG A 574 4.13 34.94 11.43
CA ARG A 574 4.72 36.19 10.89
C ARG A 574 4.84 36.13 9.37
N ASP A 575 5.23 34.97 8.88
CA ASP A 575 5.42 34.61 7.48
C ASP A 575 5.35 33.07 7.36
N ILE A 576 5.52 32.56 6.15
CA ILE A 576 5.46 31.12 5.86
C ILE A 576 6.63 30.30 6.43
N LYS A 577 7.68 30.93 6.97
CA LYS A 577 8.85 30.31 7.64
C LYS A 577 8.77 30.44 9.17
N SER A 578 7.68 30.97 9.70
CA SER A 578 7.52 31.25 11.12
C SER A 578 7.61 29.97 11.96
N THR A 579 8.65 29.86 12.78
CA THR A 579 8.85 28.77 13.76
C THR A 579 8.29 29.09 15.15
N ARG A 580 7.36 30.04 15.27
CA ARG A 580 6.81 30.52 16.55
C ARG A 580 6.26 29.41 17.46
N TYR A 581 5.70 28.36 16.86
CA TYR A 581 5.07 27.24 17.55
C TYR A 581 5.99 26.03 17.70
N PHE A 582 7.29 26.22 17.47
CA PHE A 582 8.32 25.20 17.65
C PHE A 582 9.24 25.59 18.80
N GLU A 583 9.77 24.59 19.50
CA GLU A 583 10.78 24.84 20.53
C GLU A 583 12.04 25.49 19.91
N PRO A 584 12.57 26.58 20.48
CA PRO A 584 13.78 27.21 19.98
C PRO A 584 14.97 26.25 20.02
N ARG A 585 15.68 26.10 18.90
CA ARG A 585 16.91 25.31 18.81
C ARG A 585 18.06 26.17 18.31
N ASN A 586 19.18 26.14 19.01
CA ASN A 586 20.41 26.86 18.67
C ASN A 586 21.42 25.99 17.91
N ASP A 587 21.05 24.76 17.60
CA ASP A 587 21.91 23.81 16.90
C ASP A 587 22.14 24.28 15.46
N ILE A 588 23.40 24.25 15.03
CA ILE A 588 23.75 24.43 13.61
C ILE A 588 23.58 23.08 12.92
N PHE A 589 22.84 23.06 11.82
CA PHE A 589 22.77 21.87 10.98
C PHE A 589 24.05 21.76 10.15
N GLU A 590 24.92 20.81 10.52
CA GLU A 590 26.09 20.44 9.74
C GLU A 590 25.92 19.02 9.20
N VAL A 591 26.02 18.87 7.88
CA VAL A 591 26.09 17.56 7.21
C VAL A 591 27.52 17.06 7.39
N SER A 592 27.73 15.92 8.08
CA SER A 592 29.07 15.32 8.14
C SER A 592 29.45 14.86 6.74
N LYS A 593 30.72 15.06 6.35
CA LYS A 593 31.29 14.56 5.08
C LYS A 593 32.22 13.39 5.36
N ASP A 594 31.72 12.32 5.96
CA ASP A 594 32.52 11.13 6.21
C ASP A 594 32.49 10.23 4.98
N VAL A 595 33.59 10.21 4.22
CA VAL A 595 33.73 9.50 2.93
C VAL A 595 33.89 7.97 3.11
N SER A 596 33.19 7.37 4.06
CA SER A 596 33.11 5.91 4.20
C SER A 596 31.95 5.37 3.38
N GLU A 597 32.20 4.47 2.43
CA GLU A 597 31.16 3.79 1.66
C GLU A 597 30.16 3.08 2.57
N THR A 598 28.96 3.64 2.71
CA THR A 598 27.81 2.99 3.34
C THR A 598 27.03 2.22 2.28
N SER A 599 26.94 0.89 2.43
CA SER A 599 26.36 -0.04 1.44
C SER A 599 24.83 -0.09 1.38
N LEU A 600 24.12 0.90 1.95
CA LEU A 600 22.66 1.01 1.85
C LEU A 600 22.29 1.80 0.58
N ASP A 601 22.19 1.09 -0.54
CA ASP A 601 21.71 1.64 -1.81
C ASP A 601 20.20 1.38 -1.96
N LEU A 602 19.40 2.42 -1.70
CA LEU A 602 17.95 2.44 -1.93
C LEU A 602 17.58 3.20 -3.22
N SER A 603 18.55 3.49 -4.10
CA SER A 603 18.49 4.56 -5.12
C SER A 603 17.28 4.55 -6.04
N LYS A 604 16.73 3.39 -6.39
CA LYS A 604 15.60 3.30 -7.33
C LYS A 604 14.22 3.32 -6.67
N GLU A 605 14.09 2.93 -5.41
CA GLU A 605 12.79 2.81 -4.73
C GLU A 605 12.50 4.00 -3.80
N PHE A 606 13.55 4.65 -3.28
CA PHE A 606 13.40 5.80 -2.39
C PHE A 606 13.21 7.12 -3.14
N THR A 607 13.71 7.23 -4.37
CA THR A 607 13.71 8.51 -5.09
C THR A 607 12.34 8.82 -5.67
N TYR A 608 11.77 9.97 -5.30
CA TYR A 608 10.46 10.44 -5.74
C TYR A 608 10.44 11.97 -5.85
N SER A 609 9.66 12.51 -6.78
CA SER A 609 9.36 13.94 -6.85
C SER A 609 7.93 14.13 -7.38
N SER A 610 7.13 14.89 -6.66
CA SER A 610 5.78 15.24 -7.05
C SER A 610 5.78 16.28 -8.17
N THR A 611 4.68 16.35 -8.92
CA THR A 611 4.50 17.40 -9.93
C THR A 611 4.54 18.79 -9.32
N ASP A 612 4.09 18.94 -8.07
CA ASP A 612 3.99 20.23 -7.39
C ASP A 612 5.37 20.79 -7.07
N ILE A 613 6.28 19.97 -6.54
CA ILE A 613 7.64 20.43 -6.24
C ILE A 613 8.47 20.62 -7.52
N LEU A 614 8.24 19.80 -8.54
CA LEU A 614 8.89 19.96 -9.85
C LEU A 614 8.44 21.23 -10.57
N ALA A 615 7.19 21.66 -10.37
CA ALA A 615 6.69 22.92 -10.93
C ALA A 615 7.33 24.18 -10.30
N LEU A 616 7.97 24.05 -9.14
CA LEU A 616 8.70 25.13 -8.47
C LEU A 616 10.18 25.22 -8.90
N LEU A 617 10.70 24.20 -9.60
CA LEU A 617 12.08 24.11 -10.10
C LEU A 617 12.24 24.67 -11.51
#